data_AF-A0A109LDJ3-F1
#
_entry.id   AF-A0A109LDJ3-F1
#
_cell.length_a   1.000
_cell.length_b   1.000
_cell.length_c   1.000
_cell.angle_alpha   90.00
_cell.angle_beta   90.00
_cell.angle_gamma   90.00
#
_symmetry.space_group_name_H-M   'P 1'
#
loop_
_entity.id
_entity.type
_entity.pdbx_description
1 polymer ?
#
loop_
_entity_poly.entity_id
_entity_poly.type
_entity_poly.pdbx_seq_one_letter_code
_entity_poly.pdbx_strand_id
1 'polypeptide(L)'
;MLLVYAPLALLHWGAWYVFLGFHAANGIASLMGAPIQWSAGTLQMMQVIDIAAVVIIGPNVLRTFCLHFVSSNMHYYGDVELGNVIQQTQVLNPWWLWPLQAFCFNFGSTHGIHHFVVKEPFYIRQMTAKVAHKVMAEMGVRFNDLGTFARANRLEPQEHPRTELSFSKQ
;
A
#
# COMPACT_ATOMS: atom_id res chain seq x y z
N MET A 1 11.68 -15.77 15.12
CA MET A 1 10.74 -15.20 14.13
C MET A 1 10.55 -16.06 12.87
N LEU A 2 11.60 -16.65 12.27
CA LEU A 2 11.47 -17.46 11.03
C LEU A 2 10.52 -18.67 11.16
N LEU A 3 10.52 -19.34 12.32
CA LEU A 3 9.68 -20.52 12.59
C LEU A 3 8.17 -20.25 12.58
N VAL A 4 7.74 -19.01 12.82
CA VAL A 4 6.30 -18.66 12.93
C VAL A 4 5.60 -18.71 11.57
N TYR A 5 6.35 -18.52 10.49
CA TYR A 5 5.82 -18.47 9.12
C TYR A 5 6.27 -19.64 8.25
N ALA A 6 7.05 -20.57 8.82
CA ALA A 6 7.44 -21.80 8.16
C ALA A 6 6.27 -22.82 8.19
N PRO A 7 6.08 -23.63 7.13
CA PRO A 7 6.88 -23.68 5.91
C PRO A 7 6.42 -22.71 4.82
N LEU A 8 5.20 -22.16 4.92
CA LEU A 8 4.52 -21.51 3.80
C LEU A 8 5.20 -20.23 3.31
N ALA A 9 5.68 -19.37 4.21
CA ALA A 9 6.37 -18.15 3.79
C ALA A 9 7.72 -18.44 3.12
N LEU A 10 8.45 -19.46 3.60
CA LEU A 10 9.71 -19.89 2.99
C LEU A 10 9.48 -20.47 1.61
N LEU A 11 8.43 -21.28 1.43
CA LEU A 11 8.04 -21.80 0.11
C LEU A 11 7.62 -20.67 -0.83
N HIS A 12 6.82 -19.71 -0.36
CA HIS A 12 6.35 -18.59 -1.16
C HIS A 12 7.51 -17.72 -1.67
N TRP A 13 8.39 -17.25 -0.78
CA TRP A 13 9.51 -16.40 -1.17
C TRP A 13 10.61 -17.19 -1.89
N GLY A 14 10.85 -18.45 -1.50
CA GLY A 14 11.79 -19.33 -2.18
C GLY A 14 11.38 -19.57 -3.64
N ALA A 15 10.12 -19.95 -3.88
CA ALA A 15 9.60 -20.14 -5.23
C ALA A 15 9.65 -18.84 -6.05
N TRP A 16 9.36 -17.69 -5.43
CA TRP A 16 9.50 -16.38 -6.09
C TRP A 16 10.93 -16.09 -6.55
N TYR A 17 11.92 -16.30 -5.69
CA TYR A 17 13.32 -16.06 -6.06
C TYR A 17 13.84 -17.07 -7.08
N VAL A 18 13.43 -18.34 -7.00
CA VAL A 18 13.76 -19.36 -8.01
C VAL A 18 13.15 -18.97 -9.36
N PHE A 19 11.88 -18.56 -9.39
CA PHE A 19 11.22 -18.04 -10.59
C PHE A 19 12.01 -16.89 -11.22
N LEU A 20 12.29 -15.84 -10.45
CA LEU A 20 13.02 -14.67 -10.93
C LEU A 20 14.43 -15.02 -11.40
N GLY A 21 15.17 -15.81 -10.61
CA GLY A 21 16.54 -16.22 -10.94
C GLY A 21 16.61 -17.06 -12.21
N PHE A 22 15.71 -18.02 -12.37
CA PHE A 22 15.63 -18.86 -13.56
C PHE A 22 15.34 -18.03 -14.81
N HIS A 23 14.31 -17.19 -14.80
CA HIS A 23 13.93 -16.39 -15.98
C HIS A 23 14.94 -15.28 -16.28
N ALA A 24 15.54 -14.66 -15.26
CA ALA A 24 16.61 -13.68 -15.46
C ALA A 24 17.86 -14.33 -16.08
N ALA A 25 18.29 -15.49 -15.58
CA ALA A 25 19.43 -16.22 -16.14
C ALA A 25 19.19 -16.61 -17.61
N ASN A 26 18.03 -17.16 -17.94
CA ASN A 26 17.67 -17.49 -19.33
C ASN A 26 17.58 -16.24 -20.23
N GLY A 27 17.02 -15.14 -19.71
CA GLY A 27 16.95 -13.86 -20.44
C GLY A 27 18.34 -13.31 -20.78
N ILE A 28 19.24 -13.26 -19.80
CA ILE A 28 20.64 -12.81 -19.99
C ILE A 28 21.37 -13.74 -20.96
N ALA A 29 21.27 -15.04 -20.77
CA ALA A 29 21.89 -16.04 -21.63
C ALA A 29 21.43 -15.93 -23.09
N SER A 30 20.12 -15.70 -23.31
CA SER A 30 19.55 -15.46 -24.63
C SER A 30 20.11 -14.19 -25.28
N LEU A 31 20.21 -13.09 -24.53
CA LEU A 31 20.80 -11.83 -25.01
C LEU A 31 22.29 -11.99 -25.37
N MET A 32 22.99 -12.90 -24.71
CA MET A 32 24.40 -13.22 -24.99
C MET A 32 24.58 -14.26 -26.11
N GLY A 33 23.49 -14.76 -26.72
CA GLY A 33 23.55 -15.82 -27.73
C GLY A 33 24.02 -17.18 -27.18
N ALA A 34 23.96 -17.37 -25.87
CA ALA A 34 24.46 -18.55 -25.16
C ALA A 34 23.35 -19.20 -24.32
N PRO A 35 22.28 -19.73 -24.94
CA PRO A 35 21.11 -20.25 -24.22
C PRO A 35 21.48 -21.43 -23.30
N ILE A 36 20.99 -21.39 -22.06
CA ILE A 36 21.27 -22.41 -21.05
C ILE A 36 20.47 -23.68 -21.35
N GLN A 37 21.17 -24.83 -21.39
CA GLN A 37 20.55 -26.14 -21.55
C GLN A 37 20.24 -26.74 -20.17
N TRP A 38 19.01 -26.55 -19.71
CA TRP A 38 18.55 -27.12 -18.44
C TRP A 38 18.16 -28.60 -18.57
N SER A 39 18.28 -29.35 -17.47
CA SER A 39 17.80 -30.73 -17.42
C SER A 39 16.27 -30.81 -17.53
N ALA A 40 15.74 -31.94 -18.01
CA ALA A 40 14.30 -32.17 -18.09
C ALA A 40 13.61 -32.04 -16.71
N GLY A 41 14.26 -32.50 -15.63
CA GLY A 41 13.74 -32.36 -14.27
C GLY A 41 13.66 -30.89 -13.81
N THR A 42 14.65 -30.08 -14.16
CA THR A 42 14.62 -28.63 -13.90
C THR A 42 13.45 -27.97 -14.61
N LEU A 43 13.25 -28.27 -15.89
CA LEU A 43 12.16 -27.70 -16.69
C LEU A 43 10.78 -28.10 -16.13
N GLN A 44 10.61 -29.36 -15.70
CA GLN A 44 9.36 -29.82 -15.10
C GLN A 44 9.07 -29.13 -13.76
N MET A 45 10.08 -28.97 -12.91
CA MET A 45 9.94 -28.20 -11.66
C MET A 45 9.58 -26.75 -11.94
N MET A 46 10.25 -26.13 -12.92
CA MET A 46 9.99 -24.74 -13.29
C MET A 46 8.58 -24.53 -13.83
N GLN A 47 8.01 -25.51 -14.54
CA GLN A 47 6.61 -25.44 -14.96
C GLN A 47 5.64 -25.26 -13.77
N VAL A 48 5.88 -25.99 -12.67
CA VAL A 48 5.06 -25.84 -11.45
C VAL A 48 5.29 -24.48 -10.80
N ILE A 49 6.55 -24.04 -10.73
CA ILE A 49 6.92 -22.74 -10.16
C ILE A 49 6.32 -21.59 -10.99
N ASP A 50 6.32 -21.68 -12.32
CA ASP A 50 5.76 -20.67 -13.21
C ASP A 50 4.26 -20.51 -13.00
N ILE A 51 3.53 -21.62 -12.89
CA ILE A 51 2.09 -21.59 -12.58
C ILE A 51 1.86 -20.95 -11.21
N ALA A 52 2.60 -21.37 -10.19
CA ALA A 52 2.49 -20.78 -8.84
C ALA A 52 2.85 -19.28 -8.84
N ALA A 53 3.88 -18.90 -9.59
CA ALA A 53 4.34 -17.52 -9.77
C ALA A 53 3.24 -16.63 -10.35
N VAL A 54 2.61 -17.06 -11.45
CA VAL A 54 1.62 -16.25 -12.16
C VAL A 54 0.28 -16.20 -11.41
N VAL A 55 -0.18 -17.32 -10.85
CA VAL A 55 -1.54 -17.42 -10.30
C VAL A 55 -1.63 -16.96 -8.85
N ILE A 56 -0.59 -17.19 -8.05
CA ILE A 56 -0.64 -17.01 -6.59
C ILE A 56 0.39 -15.98 -6.15
N ILE A 57 1.66 -16.24 -6.40
CA ILE A 57 2.77 -15.51 -5.78
C ILE A 57 2.85 -14.08 -6.31
N GLY A 58 2.88 -13.90 -7.63
CA GLY A 58 2.96 -12.60 -8.30
C GLY A 58 1.81 -11.66 -7.92
N PRO A 59 0.54 -12.09 -8.00
CA PRO A 59 -0.59 -11.29 -7.52
C PRO A 59 -0.48 -10.91 -6.03
N ASN A 60 0.00 -11.80 -5.17
CA ASN A 60 0.22 -11.51 -3.75
C ASN A 60 1.36 -10.51 -3.53
N VAL A 61 2.47 -10.64 -4.26
CA VAL A 61 3.59 -9.68 -4.22
C VAL A 61 3.12 -8.30 -4.67
N LEU A 62 2.39 -8.22 -5.79
CA LEU A 62 1.83 -6.97 -6.30
C LEU A 62 0.86 -6.33 -5.29
N ARG A 63 -0.08 -7.10 -4.75
CA ARG A 63 -1.00 -6.64 -3.70
C ARG A 63 -0.25 -6.13 -2.47
N THR A 64 0.80 -6.84 -2.03
CA THR A 64 1.63 -6.46 -0.88
C THR A 64 2.33 -5.13 -1.14
N PHE A 65 2.92 -4.96 -2.33
CA PHE A 65 3.49 -3.69 -2.75
C PHE A 65 2.44 -2.57 -2.73
N CYS A 66 1.27 -2.76 -3.35
CA CYS A 66 0.22 -1.73 -3.38
C CYS A 66 -0.27 -1.35 -1.99
N LEU A 67 -0.46 -2.32 -1.09
CA LEU A 67 -0.83 -2.07 0.30
C LEU A 67 0.25 -1.27 1.05
N HIS A 68 1.52 -1.69 0.97
CA HIS A 68 2.60 -0.97 1.64
C HIS A 68 2.79 0.43 1.08
N PHE A 69 2.74 0.57 -0.25
CA PHE A 69 2.87 1.86 -0.90
C PHE A 69 1.76 2.81 -0.44
N VAL A 70 0.49 2.42 -0.59
CA VAL A 70 -0.64 3.29 -0.23
C VAL A 70 -0.66 3.56 1.28
N SER A 71 -0.46 2.55 2.12
CA SER A 71 -0.48 2.68 3.57
C SER A 71 0.63 3.59 4.09
N SER A 72 1.87 3.41 3.61
CA SER A 72 3.00 4.24 4.08
C SER A 72 2.86 5.70 3.67
N ASN A 73 2.11 5.98 2.60
CA ASN A 73 1.88 7.34 2.10
C ASN A 73 0.67 8.04 2.73
N MET A 74 -0.21 7.32 3.44
CA MET A 74 -1.42 7.89 4.05
C MET A 74 -1.33 8.10 5.56
N HIS A 75 -0.30 7.58 6.24
CA HIS A 75 -0.11 7.78 7.68
C HIS A 75 0.83 8.93 7.96
N TYR A 76 0.54 9.64 9.04
CA TYR A 76 1.45 10.63 9.60
C TYR A 76 2.29 9.98 10.71
N TYR A 77 3.60 10.19 10.66
CA TYR A 77 4.56 9.63 11.62
C TYR A 77 5.15 10.68 12.56
N GLY A 78 4.83 11.96 12.37
CA GLY A 78 5.31 13.06 13.19
C GLY A 78 4.32 14.21 13.24
N ASP A 79 4.45 15.05 14.27
CA ASP A 79 3.56 16.18 14.58
C ASP A 79 2.10 15.77 14.77
N VAL A 80 1.90 14.54 15.25
CA VAL A 80 0.60 13.99 15.65
C VAL A 80 0.49 14.08 17.17
N GLU A 81 -0.57 14.71 17.65
CA GLU A 81 -0.89 14.77 19.08
C GLU A 81 -1.13 13.36 19.64
N LEU A 82 -0.56 13.08 20.81
CA LEU A 82 -0.63 11.75 21.42
C LEU A 82 -2.09 11.38 21.72
N GLY A 83 -2.52 10.23 21.19
CA GLY A 83 -3.89 9.74 21.35
C GLY A 83 -4.91 10.34 20.37
N ASN A 84 -4.51 11.29 19.52
CA ASN A 84 -5.40 11.92 18.55
C ASN A 84 -5.50 11.10 17.25
N VAL A 85 -6.49 10.20 17.20
CA VAL A 85 -6.72 9.31 16.05
C VAL A 85 -7.09 10.04 14.75
N ILE A 86 -7.63 11.27 14.85
CA ILE A 86 -7.96 12.10 13.68
C ILE A 86 -6.71 12.49 12.89
N GLN A 87 -5.59 12.65 13.60
CA GLN A 87 -4.33 13.13 13.05
C GLN A 87 -3.40 12.01 12.56
N GLN A 88 -3.72 10.74 12.81
CA GLN A 88 -2.83 9.61 12.48
C GLN A 88 -2.76 9.31 10.98
N THR A 89 -3.81 9.63 10.24
CA THR A 89 -3.92 9.29 8.81
C THR A 89 -4.77 10.29 8.04
N GLN A 90 -4.60 10.30 6.72
CA GLN A 90 -5.44 11.02 5.78
C GLN A 90 -6.28 10.05 4.94
N VAL A 91 -7.36 10.54 4.34
CA VAL A 91 -8.01 9.84 3.22
C VAL A 91 -7.18 10.08 1.96
N LEU A 92 -6.67 9.01 1.37
CA LEU A 92 -5.85 9.06 0.16
C LEU A 92 -6.63 8.40 -1.00
N ASN A 93 -7.37 9.21 -1.75
CA ASN A 93 -8.24 8.77 -2.85
C ASN A 93 -8.11 9.60 -4.16
N PRO A 94 -6.92 10.07 -4.57
CA PRO A 94 -6.82 10.77 -5.84
C PRO A 94 -7.02 9.76 -6.98
N TRP A 95 -7.69 10.19 -8.07
CA TRP A 95 -8.08 9.30 -9.17
C TRP A 95 -6.91 8.54 -9.80
N TRP A 96 -5.72 9.15 -9.86
CA TRP A 96 -4.53 8.56 -10.46
C TRP A 96 -3.92 7.42 -9.61
N LEU A 97 -4.31 7.30 -8.34
CA LEU A 97 -3.88 6.20 -7.47
C LEU A 97 -4.72 4.93 -7.71
N TRP A 98 -5.77 5.01 -8.53
CA TRP A 98 -6.69 3.90 -8.78
C TRP A 98 -6.00 2.59 -9.20
N PRO A 99 -4.94 2.58 -10.05
CA PRO A 99 -4.23 1.34 -10.38
C PRO A 99 -3.69 0.61 -9.15
N LEU A 100 -3.14 1.33 -8.16
CA LEU A 100 -2.67 0.71 -6.91
C LEU A 100 -3.85 0.34 -6.00
N GLN A 101 -4.87 1.20 -5.95
CA GLN A 101 -6.10 0.94 -5.19
C GLN A 101 -6.81 -0.34 -5.66
N ALA A 102 -6.79 -0.65 -6.96
CA ALA A 102 -7.41 -1.86 -7.50
C ALA A 102 -6.80 -3.14 -6.89
N PHE A 103 -5.48 -3.17 -6.68
CA PHE A 103 -4.79 -4.31 -6.07
C PHE A 103 -4.86 -4.33 -4.54
N CYS A 104 -5.19 -3.21 -3.89
CA CYS A 104 -5.40 -3.15 -2.44
C CYS A 104 -6.86 -2.91 -2.02
N PHE A 105 -7.83 -3.08 -2.93
CA PHE A 105 -9.26 -2.89 -2.69
C PHE A 105 -9.63 -1.52 -2.11
N ASN A 106 -9.17 -0.45 -2.77
CA ASN A 106 -9.46 0.94 -2.42
C ASN A 106 -9.08 1.29 -0.97
N PHE A 107 -8.00 0.66 -0.49
CA PHE A 107 -7.46 0.80 0.86
C PHE A 107 -7.21 2.26 1.25
N GLY A 108 -6.55 3.05 0.41
CA GLY A 108 -6.22 4.44 0.79
C GLY A 108 -7.44 5.32 1.02
N SER A 109 -8.56 4.98 0.38
CA SER A 109 -9.82 5.70 0.58
C SER A 109 -10.54 5.29 1.86
N THR A 110 -10.45 4.03 2.28
CA THR A 110 -11.33 3.48 3.33
C THR A 110 -10.59 2.98 4.56
N HIS A 111 -9.26 2.89 4.52
CA HIS A 111 -8.46 2.45 5.64
C HIS A 111 -8.75 3.34 6.83
N GLY A 112 -8.59 4.67 6.73
CA GLY A 112 -8.82 5.63 7.80
C GLY A 112 -10.09 5.41 8.64
N ILE A 113 -11.19 4.94 8.04
CA ILE A 113 -12.45 4.61 8.73
C ILE A 113 -12.24 3.66 9.91
N HIS A 114 -11.34 2.67 9.79
CA HIS A 114 -11.10 1.69 10.86
C HIS A 114 -10.40 2.28 12.10
N HIS A 115 -9.76 3.46 12.02
CA HIS A 115 -9.20 4.14 13.19
C HIS A 115 -10.33 4.70 14.08
N PHE A 116 -11.53 4.85 13.53
CA PHE A 116 -12.72 5.34 14.22
C PHE A 116 -13.72 4.22 14.52
N VAL A 117 -13.90 3.29 13.58
CA VAL A 117 -14.85 2.18 13.68
C VAL A 117 -14.13 0.84 13.50
N VAL A 118 -13.42 0.42 14.54
CA VAL A 118 -12.50 -0.74 14.53
C VAL A 118 -13.19 -2.08 14.16
N LYS A 119 -14.50 -2.19 14.40
CA LYS A 119 -15.26 -3.44 14.17
C LYS A 119 -15.63 -3.67 12.69
N GLU A 120 -15.50 -2.67 11.81
CA GLU A 120 -15.95 -2.80 10.43
C GLU A 120 -14.92 -3.51 9.53
N PRO A 121 -15.27 -4.66 8.93
CA PRO A 121 -14.41 -5.29 7.95
C PRO A 121 -14.35 -4.43 6.67
N PHE A 122 -13.34 -4.68 5.82
CA PHE A 122 -13.02 -3.80 4.70
C PHE A 122 -14.20 -3.56 3.74
N TYR A 123 -15.05 -4.57 3.50
CA TYR A 123 -16.20 -4.45 2.59
C TYR A 123 -17.33 -3.59 3.17
N ILE A 124 -17.55 -3.60 4.49
CA ILE A 124 -18.51 -2.68 5.12
C ILE A 124 -18.01 -1.25 4.98
N ARG A 125 -16.71 -1.02 5.22
CA ARG A 125 -16.08 0.30 5.06
C ARG A 125 -16.22 0.87 3.65
N GLN A 126 -16.22 0.02 2.61
CA GLN A 126 -16.51 0.46 1.24
C GLN A 126 -17.96 0.95 1.09
N MET A 127 -18.92 0.23 1.68
CA MET A 127 -20.34 0.60 1.60
C MET A 127 -20.67 1.86 2.42
N THR A 128 -19.94 2.12 3.51
CA THR A 128 -20.15 3.28 4.38
C THR A 128 -19.26 4.48 4.01
N ALA A 129 -18.33 4.32 3.05
CA ALA A 129 -17.30 5.31 2.73
C ALA A 129 -17.83 6.73 2.52
N LYS A 130 -18.94 6.89 1.79
CA LYS A 130 -19.52 8.22 1.50
C LYS A 130 -19.92 8.97 2.79
N VAL A 131 -20.55 8.28 3.73
CA VAL A 131 -20.98 8.87 5.01
C VAL A 131 -19.76 9.11 5.90
N ALA A 132 -18.88 8.11 5.99
CA ALA A 132 -17.67 8.19 6.79
C ALA A 132 -16.77 9.35 6.32
N HIS A 133 -16.56 9.53 5.02
CA HIS A 133 -15.76 10.63 4.47
C HIS A 133 -16.30 12.00 4.84
N LYS A 134 -17.62 12.18 4.80
CA LYS A 134 -18.24 13.44 5.22
C LYS A 134 -17.91 13.74 6.69
N VAL A 135 -18.15 12.77 7.57
CA VAL A 135 -17.87 12.93 9.01
C VAL A 135 -16.37 13.11 9.27
N MET A 136 -15.51 12.35 8.59
CA MET A 136 -14.06 12.47 8.71
C MET A 136 -13.58 13.88 8.31
N ALA A 137 -14.11 14.44 7.23
CA ALA A 137 -13.80 15.81 6.82
C ALA A 137 -14.30 16.84 7.85
N GLU A 138 -15.53 16.69 8.36
CA GLU A 138 -16.09 17.55 9.40
C GLU A 138 -15.27 17.53 10.70
N MET A 139 -14.69 16.38 11.03
CA MET A 139 -13.84 16.18 12.20
C MET A 139 -12.36 16.55 11.96
N GLY A 140 -12.01 17.04 10.77
CA GLY A 140 -10.66 17.56 10.46
C GLY A 140 -9.66 16.54 9.91
N VAL A 141 -10.08 15.34 9.51
CA VAL A 141 -9.22 14.40 8.77
C VAL A 141 -8.88 15.00 7.41
N ARG A 142 -7.59 15.01 7.06
CA ARG A 142 -7.13 15.53 5.76
C ARG A 142 -7.47 14.58 4.63
N PHE A 143 -7.67 15.16 3.44
CA PHE A 143 -7.89 14.42 2.19
C PHE A 143 -6.80 14.80 1.20
N ASN A 144 -6.12 13.81 0.63
CA ASN A 144 -5.12 13.99 -0.41
C ASN A 144 -4.09 15.09 -0.09
N ASP A 145 -3.59 15.12 1.15
CA ASP A 145 -2.44 15.92 1.55
C ASP A 145 -1.17 15.32 0.95
N LEU A 146 -0.96 15.61 -0.34
CA LEU A 146 0.22 15.18 -1.09
C LEU A 146 1.48 15.96 -0.67
N GLY A 147 1.31 17.11 0.00
CA GLY A 147 2.43 17.87 0.58
C GLY A 147 3.18 17.07 1.65
N THR A 148 2.54 16.07 2.26
CA THR A 148 3.15 15.15 3.22
C THR A 148 4.43 14.48 2.70
N PHE A 149 4.55 14.28 1.39
CA PHE A 149 5.74 13.66 0.77
C PHE A 149 6.97 14.55 0.83
N ALA A 150 6.79 15.87 0.77
CA ALA A 150 7.88 16.83 0.97
C ALA A 150 8.28 16.94 2.46
N ARG A 151 7.36 16.57 3.36
CA ARG A 151 7.53 16.66 4.82
C ARG A 151 7.85 15.33 5.49
N ALA A 152 8.28 14.32 4.73
CA ALA A 152 8.58 12.98 5.25
C ALA A 152 7.45 12.42 6.15
N ASN A 153 6.20 12.52 5.69
CA ASN A 153 5.02 12.03 6.40
C ASN A 153 4.72 12.72 7.74
N ARG A 154 5.17 13.96 7.93
CA ARG A 154 4.77 14.78 9.08
C ARG A 154 3.46 15.52 8.81
N LEU A 155 2.60 15.58 9.82
CA LEU A 155 1.33 16.28 9.70
C LEU A 155 1.59 17.77 9.42
N GLU A 156 2.41 18.42 10.25
CA GLU A 156 2.58 19.87 10.36
C GLU A 156 1.25 20.63 10.50
N PRO A 157 1.15 21.72 11.28
CA PRO A 157 -0.05 22.55 11.29
C PRO A 157 -0.35 23.07 9.87
N GLN A 158 -1.62 23.04 9.43
CA GLN A 158 -1.97 23.79 8.22
C GLN A 158 -1.81 25.28 8.52
N GLU A 159 -1.07 26.01 7.69
CA GLU A 159 -1.10 27.48 7.73
C GLU A 159 -2.55 27.92 7.49
N HIS A 160 -3.25 28.32 8.55
CA HIS A 160 -4.47 29.08 8.40
C HIS A 160 -4.07 30.47 7.87
N PRO A 161 -4.70 30.99 6.81
CA PRO A 161 -4.57 32.40 6.49
C PRO A 161 -4.96 33.16 7.74
N ARG A 162 -4.05 34.01 8.26
CA ARG A 162 -4.41 34.93 9.34
C ARG A 162 -5.57 35.77 8.85
N THR A 163 -6.77 35.48 9.35
CA THR A 163 -7.87 36.44 9.28
C THR A 163 -7.40 37.63 10.10
N GLU A 164 -6.87 38.65 9.43
CA GLU A 164 -6.61 39.94 10.08
C GLU A 164 -7.96 40.44 10.59
N LEU A 165 -8.19 40.24 11.88
CA LEU A 165 -9.24 40.95 12.61
C LEU A 165 -8.82 42.42 12.63
N SER A 166 -9.21 43.13 11.57
CA SER A 166 -9.26 44.59 11.53
C SER A 166 -10.20 45.05 12.65
N PHE A 167 -9.63 45.32 13.82
CA PHE A 167 -10.29 46.13 14.82
C PHE A 167 -10.40 47.56 14.27
N SER A 168 -11.55 47.86 13.64
CA SER A 168 -11.98 49.23 13.39
C SER A 168 -12.12 49.91 14.74
N LYS A 169 -11.15 50.77 15.09
CA LYS A 169 -11.32 51.73 16.18
C LYS A 169 -12.39 52.74 15.76
N GLN A 170 -13.23 53.07 16.73
CA GLN A 170 -14.34 54.03 16.70
C GLN A 170 -13.98 55.36 16.04
#